data_AF-A0A7U9T542-F1
#
_entry.id   AF-A0A7U9T542-F1
#
_cell.length_a   1.000
_cell.length_b   1.000
_cell.length_c   1.000
_cell.angle_alpha   90.00
_cell.angle_beta   90.00
_cell.angle_gamma   90.00
#
_symmetry.space_group_name_H-M   'P 1'
#
loop_
_entity.id
_entity.type
_entity.pdbx_description
1 polymer ?
#
loop_
_entity_poly.entity_id
_entity_poly.type
_entity_poly.pdbx_seq_one_letter_code
_entity_poly.pdbx_strand_id
1 'polypeptide(L)' 'MSKKRKENKGRILKEGEIQQDDGRYMYRYCDATGERQTLYSWRLVETDTYPAGKKKDLSLR' A
#
# COMPACT_ATOMS: atom_id res chain seq x y z
N MET A 1 -10.12 -20.35 7.58
CA MET A 1 -10.26 -19.47 6.39
C MET A 1 -9.62 -18.12 6.68
N SER A 2 -8.37 -17.90 6.29
CA SER A 2 -7.72 -16.59 6.45
C SER A 2 -8.39 -15.60 5.49
N LYS A 3 -9.16 -14.64 6.03
CA LYS A 3 -9.77 -13.56 5.23
C LYS A 3 -8.64 -12.73 4.63
N LYS A 4 -8.43 -12.85 3.32
CA LYS A 4 -7.48 -11.99 2.59
C LYS A 4 -7.92 -10.53 2.75
N ARG A 5 -6.98 -9.64 3.07
CA ARG A 5 -7.23 -8.20 3.11
C ARG A 5 -7.56 -7.71 1.71
N LYS A 6 -8.57 -6.85 1.62
CA LYS A 6 -8.97 -6.20 0.38
C LYS A 6 -8.90 -4.69 0.56
N GLU A 7 -8.50 -3.99 -0.48
CA GLU A 7 -8.66 -2.53 -0.55
C GLU A 7 -10.11 -2.15 -0.89
N ASN A 8 -10.43 -0.86 -0.77
CA ASN A 8 -11.75 -0.27 -1.06
C ASN A 8 -12.24 -0.55 -2.49
N LYS A 9 -11.33 -0.72 -3.45
CA LYS A 9 -11.65 -1.06 -4.86
C LYS A 9 -11.84 -2.56 -5.09
N GLY A 10 -11.77 -3.39 -4.04
CA GLY A 10 -11.99 -4.83 -4.11
C GLY A 10 -10.78 -5.68 -4.52
N ARG A 11 -9.61 -5.06 -4.82
CA ARG A 11 -8.38 -5.82 -5.08
C ARG A 11 -7.85 -6.43 -3.77
N ILE A 12 -7.15 -7.55 -3.90
CA ILE A 12 -6.52 -8.24 -2.78
C ILE A 12 -5.17 -7.58 -2.47
N LEU A 13 -4.99 -7.19 -1.21
CA LEU A 13 -3.71 -6.73 -0.68
C LEU A 13 -2.82 -7.95 -0.38
N LYS A 14 -1.55 -7.85 -0.74
CA LYS A 14 -0.52 -8.85 -0.42
C LYS A 14 -0.11 -8.73 1.05
N GLU A 15 0.70 -9.68 1.51
CA GLU A 15 1.30 -9.60 2.83
C GLU A 15 2.13 -8.31 2.98
N GLY A 16 2.10 -7.70 4.16
CA GLY A 16 2.73 -6.41 4.42
C GLY A 16 1.98 -5.20 3.87
N GLU A 17 1.11 -5.36 2.87
CA GLU A 17 0.32 -4.27 2.27
C GLU A 17 -0.95 -3.97 3.08
N ILE A 18 -1.17 -2.69 3.36
CA ILE A 18 -2.32 -2.17 4.10
C ILE A 18 -2.82 -0.91 3.39
N GLN A 19 -4.13 -0.74 3.26
CA GLN A 19 -4.74 0.54 2.93
C GLN A 19 -5.19 1.22 4.22
N GLN A 20 -4.79 2.47 4.41
CA GLN A 20 -5.21 3.31 5.53
C GLN A 20 -6.58 3.94 5.25
N ASP A 21 -7.21 4.44 6.31
CA ASP A 21 -8.56 5.05 6.23
C ASP A 21 -8.59 6.30 5.33
N ASP A 22 -7.46 6.99 5.18
CA ASP A 22 -7.30 8.14 4.27
C ASP A 22 -7.11 7.75 2.79
N GLY A 23 -7.06 6.44 2.50
CA GLY A 23 -6.86 5.86 1.19
C GLY A 23 -5.40 5.65 0.79
N ARG A 24 -4.43 6.06 1.62
CA ARG A 24 -3.00 5.84 1.37
C ARG A 24 -2.64 4.38 1.61
N TYR A 25 -1.73 3.85 0.81
CA TYR A 25 -1.19 2.51 0.99
C TYR A 25 0.09 2.54 1.80
N MET A 26 0.28 1.49 2.57
CA MET A 26 1.44 1.23 3.40
C MET A 26 1.95 -0.18 3.14
N TYR A 27 3.26 -0.35 3.01
CA TYR A 27 3.92 -1.65 2.98
C TYR A 27 4.90 -1.75 4.14
N ARG A 28 4.71 -2.73 5.02
CA ARG A 28 5.63 -3.02 6.12
C ARG A 28 6.36 -4.33 5.88
N TYR A 29 7.67 -4.29 6.01
CA TYR A 29 8.54 -5.46 5.92
C TYR A 29 9.69 -5.37 6.92
N CYS A 30 10.28 -6.51 7.26
CA CYS A 30 11.59 -6.54 7.89
C CYS A 30 12.63 -6.62 6.78
N ASP A 31 13.60 -5.71 6.79
CA ASP A 31 14.71 -5.76 5.84
C ASP A 31 15.72 -6.86 6.22
N ALA A 32 16.79 -6.98 5.42
CA ALA A 32 17.82 -7.99 5.62
C ALA A 32 18.62 -7.78 6.91
N THR A 33 18.61 -6.59 7.50
CA THR A 33 19.26 -6.30 8.79
C THR A 33 18.35 -6.59 9.97
N GLY A 34 17.08 -6.95 9.72
CA GLY A 34 16.07 -7.22 10.73
C GLY A 34 15.34 -5.97 11.22
N GLU A 35 15.60 -4.81 10.61
CA GLU A 35 14.93 -3.56 10.92
C GLU A 35 13.57 -3.49 10.22
N ARG A 36 12.60 -2.90 10.91
CA ARG A 36 11.24 -2.74 10.40
C ARG A 36 11.17 -1.51 9.51
N GLN A 37 11.00 -1.75 8.22
CA GLN A 37 10.80 -0.69 7.24
C GLN A 37 9.32 -0.52 6.93
N THR A 38 8.94 0.73 6.66
CA THR A 38 7.59 1.08 6.25
C THR A 38 7.62 2.04 5.06
N LEU A 39 7.06 1.61 3.94
CA LEU A 39 6.89 2.40 2.73
C LEU A 39 5.45 2.89 2.63
N TYR A 40 5.27 4.06 2.03
CA TYR A 40 3.96 4.67 1.84
C TYR A 40 3.80 5.15 0.41
N SER A 41 2.60 4.99 -0.16
CA SER A 41 2.25 5.50 -1.48
C SER A 41 0.77 5.85 -1.56
N TRP A 42 0.41 6.85 -2.36
CA TRP A 42 -1.00 7.12 -2.67
C TRP A 42 -1.61 6.13 -3.68
N ARG A 43 -0.80 5.25 -4.26
CA ARG A 43 -1.20 4.33 -5.33
C ARG A 43 -0.71 2.93 -5.05
N LEU A 44 -1.55 1.94 -5.31
CA LEU A 44 -1.15 0.54 -5.15
C LEU A 44 -0.33 0.06 -6.36
N VAL A 45 -0.73 0.45 -7.57
CA VAL A 45 -0.02 0.12 -8.83
C VAL A 45 0.20 1.36 -9.68
N GLU A 46 1.17 1.30 -10.58
CA GLU A 46 1.55 2.44 -11.45
C GLU A 46 0.41 2.96 -12.33
N THR A 47 -0.55 2.10 -12.68
CA THR A 47 -1.71 2.45 -13.52
C THR A 47 -2.82 3.18 -12.75
N ASP A 48 -2.75 3.23 -11.41
CA ASP A 48 -3.72 3.98 -10.63
C ASP A 48 -3.52 5.49 -10.80
N THR A 49 -4.63 6.21 -10.79
CA THR A 49 -4.65 7.68 -10.80
C THR A 49 -4.26 8.24 -9.44
N TYR A 50 -3.53 9.35 -9.44
CA TYR A 50 -3.26 10.08 -8.20
C TYR A 50 -4.54 10.68 -7.63
N PRO A 51 -4.76 10.60 -6.30
CA PRO A 51 -5.84 11.33 -5.66
C PRO A 51 -5.64 12.84 -5.81
N ALA A 52 -6.73 13.57 -6.00
CA ALA A 52 -6.69 15.02 -6.19
C ALA A 52 -6.00 15.71 -4.99
N GLY A 53 -5.08 16.63 -5.29
CA GLY A 53 -4.35 17.41 -4.28
C GLY A 53 -3.30 16.63 -3.49
N LYS A 54 -3.02 15.37 -3.81
CA LYS A 54 -1.95 14.59 -3.16
C LYS A 54 -0.64 14.67 -3.95
N LYS A 55 0.47 14.51 -3.23
CA LYS A 55 1.81 14.51 -3.82
C LYS A 55 1.96 13.30 -4.76
N LYS A 56 2.50 13.54 -5.95
CA LYS A 56 2.85 12.47 -6.88
C LYS A 56 4.08 11.71 -6.35
N ASP A 57 3.90 10.42 -6.11
CA ASP A 57 4.89 9.46 -5.66
C ASP A 57 4.88 8.17 -6.50
N LEU A 58 5.95 7.38 -6.33
CA LEU A 58 5.99 6.03 -6.89
C LEU A 58 4.85 5.20 -6.29
N SER A 59 4.29 4.28 -7.09
CA SER A 59 3.34 3.30 -6.57
C SER A 59 4.02 2.38 -5.55
N LEU A 60 3.21 1.73 -4.72
CA LEU A 60 3.72 0.75 -3.76
C LEU A 60 4.28 -0.52 -4.44
N ARG A 61 3.79 -0.82 -5.65
CA ARG A 61 4.21 -1.95 -6.49
C ARG A 61 4.86 -1.47 -7.77
#